data_AF-A0A969UIW0-F1
#
_entry.id   AF-A0A969UIW0-F1
#
_cell.length_a   1.000
_cell.length_b   1.000
_cell.length_c   1.000
_cell.angle_alpha   90.00
_cell.angle_beta   90.00
_cell.angle_gamma   90.00
#
_symmetry.space_group_name_H-M   'P 1'
#
loop_
_entity.id
_entity.type
_entity.pdbx_description
1 polymer ?
#
loop_
_entity_poly.entity_id
_entity_poly.type
_entity_poly.pdbx_seq_one_letter_code
_entity_poly.pdbx_strand_id
1 'polypeptide(L)'
;MKTSTQIVTTNTDDNADGIIDSRYSYTSTYDQRGNELTGVSESDTNADGIIDFRYSSSNTYDQRGNQLTNVFESDDNADGLISYRSSSTYTYDERGNQLTGVFETDSDGDSLLDTRSSFTNTYDQRGKQLTSVSEFDNNADGIVDSSYSTTYTYDQRGNQLTYASEFDDNADGNIDSRFSTTSTYDRRGNELTSVFEHDDDGDGIVDSRSSTTNTYDRRGNLLTGISEF
;
A
#
# COMPACT_ATOMS: atom_id res chain seq x y z
N MET A 1 -13.93 -19.33 21.17
CA MET A 1 -13.59 -19.80 19.81
C MET A 1 -12.22 -20.46 19.90
N LYS A 2 -12.01 -21.61 19.27
CA LYS A 2 -10.67 -22.24 19.22
C LYS A 2 -9.84 -21.51 18.17
N THR A 3 -8.77 -20.86 18.58
CA THR A 3 -7.66 -20.47 17.71
C THR A 3 -6.79 -21.70 17.45
N SER A 4 -6.28 -21.87 16.23
CA SER A 4 -5.29 -22.90 15.93
C SER A 4 -3.89 -22.32 16.01
N THR A 5 -2.95 -23.09 16.56
CA THR A 5 -1.54 -22.72 16.64
C THR A 5 -0.73 -23.61 15.71
N GLN A 6 0.17 -23.02 14.93
CA GLN A 6 1.16 -23.70 14.12
C GLN A 6 2.56 -23.32 14.60
N ILE A 7 3.46 -24.29 14.63
CA ILE A 7 4.87 -24.08 14.95
C ILE A 7 5.69 -24.77 13.86
N VAL A 8 6.60 -24.02 13.25
CA VAL A 8 7.58 -24.53 12.29
C VAL A 8 8.96 -24.25 12.87
N THR A 9 9.84 -25.24 12.82
CA THR A 9 11.24 -25.09 13.24
C THR A 9 12.14 -25.62 12.15
N THR A 10 13.11 -24.82 11.76
CA THR A 10 14.14 -25.15 10.78
C THR A 10 15.48 -25.09 11.49
N ASN A 11 16.27 -26.16 11.37
CA ASN A 11 17.66 -26.17 11.80
C ASN A 11 18.55 -26.26 10.55
N THR A 12 19.65 -25.53 10.55
CA THR A 12 20.61 -25.48 9.45
C THR A 12 21.95 -26.02 9.93
N ASP A 13 22.56 -26.89 9.13
CA ASP A 13 23.91 -27.43 9.28
C ASP A 13 24.59 -27.17 7.92
N ASP A 14 25.34 -26.07 7.85
CA ASP A 14 25.91 -25.54 6.61
C ASP A 14 27.11 -26.36 6.14
N ASN A 15 27.79 -27.04 7.08
CA ASN A 15 29.00 -27.83 6.79
C ASN A 15 28.73 -29.35 6.75
N ALA A 16 27.50 -29.77 7.03
CA ALA A 16 27.04 -31.16 7.10
C ALA A 16 27.84 -32.05 8.08
N ASP A 17 28.37 -31.47 9.17
CA ASP A 17 29.13 -32.19 10.19
C ASP A 17 28.24 -32.83 11.27
N GLY A 18 26.93 -32.56 11.23
CA GLY A 18 25.93 -33.05 12.18
C GLY A 18 25.72 -32.14 13.39
N ILE A 19 26.41 -31.00 13.45
CA ILE A 19 26.18 -29.92 14.42
C ILE A 19 25.30 -28.87 13.74
N ILE A 20 24.28 -28.41 14.45
CA ILE A 20 23.43 -27.33 13.95
C ILE A 20 24.19 -26.01 14.10
N ASP A 21 24.28 -25.24 13.02
CA ASP A 21 24.88 -23.91 12.99
C ASP A 21 23.87 -22.82 13.35
N SER A 22 22.61 -22.98 12.95
CA SER A 22 21.54 -22.03 13.28
C SER A 22 20.17 -22.68 13.38
N ARG A 23 19.28 -22.05 14.14
CA ARG A 23 17.89 -22.44 14.31
C ARG A 23 16.98 -21.25 14.04
N TYR A 24 15.93 -21.51 13.30
CA TYR A 24 14.83 -20.59 13.06
C TYR A 24 13.53 -21.23 13.55
N SER A 25 12.71 -20.48 14.26
CA SER A 25 11.36 -20.91 14.62
C SER A 25 10.34 -19.89 14.19
N TYR A 26 9.16 -20.35 13.78
CA TYR A 26 8.01 -19.50 13.52
C TYR A 26 6.76 -20.10 14.15
N THR A 27 6.14 -19.33 15.03
CA THR A 27 4.90 -19.69 15.73
C THR A 27 3.81 -18.74 15.29
N SER A 28 2.70 -19.29 14.81
CA SER A 28 1.56 -18.48 14.36
C SER A 28 0.24 -18.97 14.97
N THR A 29 -0.71 -18.04 15.12
CA THR A 29 -2.08 -18.36 15.50
C THR A 29 -3.05 -17.90 14.44
N TYR A 30 -4.17 -18.62 14.27
CA TYR A 30 -5.15 -18.32 13.24
C TYR A 30 -6.57 -18.25 13.79
N ASP A 31 -7.40 -17.43 13.14
CA ASP A 31 -8.83 -17.46 13.30
C ASP A 31 -9.46 -18.70 12.63
N GLN A 32 -10.79 -18.83 12.71
CA GLN A 32 -11.51 -19.99 12.15
C GLN A 32 -11.54 -20.03 10.62
N ARG A 33 -11.17 -18.93 9.96
CA ARG A 33 -11.12 -18.78 8.50
C ARG A 33 -9.71 -18.97 7.95
N GLY A 34 -8.71 -19.14 8.83
CA GLY A 34 -7.31 -19.29 8.46
C GLY A 34 -6.58 -17.97 8.30
N ASN A 35 -7.15 -16.85 8.77
CA ASN A 35 -6.41 -15.58 8.81
C ASN A 35 -5.47 -15.59 10.02
N GLU A 36 -4.21 -15.22 9.80
CA GLU A 36 -3.20 -15.19 10.85
C GLU A 36 -3.45 -14.04 11.82
N LEU A 37 -3.67 -14.35 13.10
CA LEU A 37 -3.90 -13.38 14.17
C LEU A 37 -2.61 -12.93 14.83
N THR A 38 -1.64 -13.82 15.00
CA THR A 38 -0.32 -13.50 15.57
C THR A 38 0.75 -14.33 14.88
N GLY A 39 1.92 -13.75 14.66
CA GLY A 39 3.12 -14.45 14.22
C GLY A 39 4.29 -14.07 15.10
N VAL A 40 5.14 -15.03 15.44
CA VAL A 40 6.41 -14.80 16.15
C VAL A 40 7.47 -15.60 15.44
N SER A 41 8.48 -14.94 14.90
CA SER A 41 9.68 -15.60 14.38
C SER A 41 10.88 -15.33 15.28
N GLU A 42 11.65 -16.36 15.57
CA GLU A 42 12.83 -16.29 16.41
C GLU A 42 14.01 -16.94 15.70
N SER A 43 15.17 -16.29 15.76
CA SER A 43 16.42 -16.76 15.18
C SER A 43 17.48 -16.93 16.25
N ASP A 44 18.11 -18.09 16.28
CA ASP A 44 19.28 -18.46 17.08
C ASP A 44 20.39 -18.77 16.07
N THR A 45 21.23 -17.79 15.78
CA THR A 45 22.14 -17.76 14.63
C THR A 45 23.42 -18.56 14.84
N ASN A 46 23.70 -18.95 16.08
CA ASN A 46 24.85 -19.74 16.48
C ASN A 46 24.47 -21.07 17.16
N ALA A 47 23.17 -21.39 17.17
CA ALA A 47 22.57 -22.57 17.78
C ALA A 47 22.93 -22.79 19.27
N ASP A 48 23.24 -21.73 20.01
CA ASP A 48 23.62 -21.80 21.43
C ASP A 48 22.41 -21.89 22.38
N GLY A 49 21.19 -21.78 21.84
CA GLY A 49 19.93 -21.83 22.56
C GLY A 49 19.47 -20.47 23.09
N ILE A 50 20.20 -19.40 22.79
CA ILE A 50 19.81 -18.01 23.02
C ILE A 50 19.27 -17.46 21.70
N ILE A 51 18.14 -16.77 21.76
CA ILE A 51 17.58 -16.10 20.59
C ILE A 51 18.37 -14.82 20.37
N ASP A 52 18.79 -14.56 19.13
CA ASP A 52 19.47 -13.34 18.71
C ASP A 52 18.49 -12.30 18.15
N PHE A 53 17.42 -12.76 17.49
CA PHE A 53 16.41 -11.87 16.88
C PHE A 53 15.02 -12.41 17.10
N ARG A 54 14.09 -11.52 17.44
CA ARG A 54 12.66 -11.83 17.46
C ARG A 54 11.89 -10.81 16.64
N TYR A 55 11.05 -11.31 15.75
CA TYR A 55 10.02 -10.50 15.11
C TYR A 55 8.64 -10.96 15.57
N SER A 56 7.74 -10.00 15.80
CA SER A 56 6.36 -10.26 16.20
C SER A 56 5.41 -9.57 15.22
N SER A 57 4.27 -10.19 14.98
CA SER A 57 3.16 -9.56 14.29
C SER A 57 1.84 -9.85 15.00
N SER A 58 0.92 -8.88 14.99
CA SER A 58 -0.45 -9.06 15.44
C SER A 58 -1.43 -8.43 14.45
N ASN A 59 -2.51 -9.15 14.17
CA ASN A 59 -3.48 -8.80 13.15
C ASN A 59 -4.90 -8.94 13.68
N THR A 60 -5.78 -8.05 13.20
CA THR A 60 -7.22 -8.20 13.38
C THR A 60 -7.93 -8.10 12.05
N TYR A 61 -9.11 -8.74 11.96
CA TYR A 61 -9.87 -8.81 10.72
C TYR A 61 -11.36 -8.56 11.00
N ASP A 62 -12.05 -8.05 10.00
CA ASP A 62 -13.50 -7.99 10.01
C ASP A 62 -14.13 -9.38 9.75
N GLN A 63 -15.46 -9.45 9.75
CA GLN A 63 -16.19 -10.69 9.51
C GLN A 63 -16.06 -11.24 8.09
N ARG A 64 -15.43 -10.51 7.16
CA ARG A 64 -15.19 -10.92 5.78
C ARG A 64 -13.75 -11.34 5.55
N GLY A 65 -12.87 -11.13 6.53
CA GLY A 65 -11.44 -11.42 6.43
C GLY A 65 -10.63 -10.24 5.91
N ASN A 66 -11.20 -9.03 5.85
CA ASN A 66 -10.43 -7.82 5.55
C ASN A 66 -9.64 -7.43 6.79
N GLN A 67 -8.35 -7.17 6.63
CA GLN A 67 -7.47 -6.81 7.75
C GLN A 67 -7.80 -5.41 8.26
N LEU A 68 -8.14 -5.30 9.55
CA LEU A 68 -8.46 -4.04 10.23
C LEU A 68 -7.23 -3.43 10.88
N THR A 69 -6.34 -4.24 11.45
CA THR A 69 -5.09 -3.77 12.05
C THR A 69 -3.94 -4.71 11.76
N ASN A 70 -2.74 -4.14 11.68
CA ASN A 70 -1.46 -4.83 11.75
C ASN A 70 -0.59 -4.11 12.78
N VAL A 71 0.14 -4.86 13.57
CA VAL A 71 1.33 -4.36 14.27
C VAL A 71 2.45 -5.32 13.94
N PHE A 72 3.61 -4.79 13.57
CA PHE A 72 4.84 -5.53 13.44
C PHE A 72 5.90 -4.93 14.36
N GLU A 73 6.67 -5.79 15.02
CA GLU A 73 7.73 -5.38 15.93
C GLU A 73 9.01 -6.19 15.65
N SER A 74 10.16 -5.53 15.76
CA SER A 74 11.48 -6.16 15.83
C SER A 74 12.07 -5.94 17.21
N ASP A 75 12.62 -7.00 17.79
CA ASP A 75 13.45 -7.00 18.99
C ASP A 75 14.83 -7.51 18.55
N ASP A 76 15.64 -6.57 18.09
CA ASP A 76 17.00 -6.84 17.65
C ASP A 76 17.82 -7.11 18.93
N ASN A 77 18.45 -8.28 19.01
CA ASN A 77 19.11 -8.85 20.21
C ASN A 77 18.18 -9.59 21.19
N ALA A 78 16.87 -9.68 20.90
CA ALA A 78 15.89 -10.47 21.66
C ALA A 78 15.91 -10.22 23.18
N ASP A 79 16.19 -8.98 23.61
CA ASP A 79 16.32 -8.58 25.01
C ASP A 79 14.99 -8.14 25.64
N GLY A 80 13.92 -8.12 24.83
CA GLY A 80 12.59 -7.71 25.20
C GLY A 80 12.31 -6.22 24.97
N LEU A 81 13.27 -5.45 24.46
CA LEU A 81 13.10 -4.07 24.04
C LEU A 81 12.88 -4.03 22.53
N ILE A 82 11.75 -3.44 22.13
CA ILE A 82 11.43 -3.29 20.72
C ILE A 82 12.38 -2.26 20.11
N SER A 83 13.11 -2.66 19.08
CA SER A 83 14.04 -1.82 18.31
C SER A 83 13.35 -1.13 17.13
N TYR A 84 12.22 -1.68 16.68
CA TYR A 84 11.43 -1.16 15.58
C TYR A 84 9.98 -1.58 15.74
N ARG A 85 9.05 -0.65 15.52
CA ARG A 85 7.62 -0.94 15.47
C ARG A 85 6.99 -0.25 14.28
N SER A 86 6.18 -0.99 13.54
CA SER A 86 5.24 -0.38 12.59
C SER A 86 3.83 -0.85 12.88
N SER A 87 2.85 -0.01 12.57
CA SER A 87 1.45 -0.39 12.64
C SER A 87 0.67 0.16 11.47
N SER A 88 -0.39 -0.55 11.12
CA SER A 88 -1.38 -0.04 10.17
C SER A 88 -2.79 -0.32 10.65
N THR A 89 -3.69 0.60 10.33
CA THR A 89 -5.13 0.45 10.57
C THR A 89 -5.91 0.74 9.31
N TYR A 90 -7.00 0.03 9.08
CA TYR A 90 -7.81 0.14 7.86
C TYR A 90 -9.30 0.16 8.16
N THR A 91 -10.04 0.87 7.33
CA THR A 91 -11.51 0.78 7.29
C THR A 91 -11.98 0.42 5.90
N TYR A 92 -13.16 -0.19 5.83
CA TYR A 92 -13.73 -0.71 4.57
C TYR A 92 -15.20 -0.34 4.46
N ASP A 93 -15.68 -0.20 3.23
CA ASP A 93 -17.10 -0.10 2.95
C ASP A 93 -17.80 -1.46 3.04
N GLU A 94 -19.12 -1.47 2.88
CA GLU A 94 -19.93 -2.70 2.90
C GLU A 94 -19.63 -3.67 1.73
N ARG A 95 -18.71 -3.35 0.82
CA ARG A 95 -18.29 -4.21 -0.29
C ARG A 95 -16.86 -4.69 -0.14
N GLY A 96 -16.14 -4.21 0.88
CA GLY A 96 -14.74 -4.54 1.13
C GLY A 96 -13.76 -3.63 0.40
N ASN A 97 -14.19 -2.48 -0.12
CA ASN A 97 -13.28 -1.47 -0.65
C ASN A 97 -12.66 -0.69 0.52
N GLN A 98 -11.34 -0.50 0.50
CA GLN A 98 -10.62 0.25 1.54
C GLN A 98 -10.99 1.73 1.51
N LEU A 99 -11.58 2.24 2.58
CA LEU A 99 -11.98 3.64 2.72
C LEU A 99 -10.88 4.49 3.31
N THR A 100 -10.22 4.01 4.36
CA THR A 100 -9.12 4.74 5.00
C THR A 100 -8.00 3.79 5.39
N GLY A 101 -6.79 4.32 5.46
CA GLY A 101 -5.66 3.65 6.06
C GLY A 101 -4.80 4.64 6.84
N VAL A 102 -4.19 4.19 7.92
CA VAL A 102 -3.17 4.92 8.68
C VAL A 102 -1.98 4.01 8.87
N PHE A 103 -0.78 4.52 8.65
CA PHE A 103 0.49 3.83 8.86
C PHE A 103 1.35 4.66 9.80
N GLU A 104 1.94 4.01 10.79
CA GLU A 104 2.73 4.66 11.84
C GLU A 104 3.99 3.83 12.07
N THR A 105 5.14 4.50 12.20
CA THR A 105 6.44 3.84 12.41
C THR A 105 7.20 4.51 13.55
N ASP A 106 7.75 3.69 14.43
CA ASP A 106 8.79 3.97 15.41
C ASP A 106 10.01 3.14 14.97
N SER A 107 11.03 3.82 14.45
CA SER A 107 12.15 3.20 13.73
C SER A 107 13.38 2.99 14.61
N ASP A 108 13.43 3.63 15.78
CA ASP A 108 14.53 3.55 16.72
C ASP A 108 14.18 2.89 18.06
N GLY A 109 12.91 2.54 18.24
CA GLY A 109 12.41 1.79 19.40
C GLY A 109 12.22 2.64 20.65
N ASP A 110 12.21 3.97 20.53
CA ASP A 110 12.08 4.88 21.67
C ASP A 110 10.62 5.05 22.15
N SER A 111 9.67 4.34 21.51
CA SER A 111 8.22 4.40 21.75
C SER A 111 7.56 5.73 21.36
N LEU A 112 8.24 6.57 20.59
CA LEU A 112 7.68 7.71 19.88
C LEU A 112 7.56 7.36 18.40
N LEU A 113 6.56 7.96 17.74
CA LEU A 113 6.46 7.80 16.31
C LEU A 113 7.51 8.70 15.65
N ASP A 114 8.16 8.17 14.62
CA ASP A 114 8.99 8.94 13.70
C ASP A 114 8.19 9.42 12.51
N THR A 115 7.26 8.57 12.02
CA THR A 115 6.49 8.88 10.82
C THR A 115 5.05 8.42 10.97
N ARG A 116 4.17 9.18 10.33
CA ARG A 116 2.76 8.87 10.18
C ARG A 116 2.33 9.21 8.77
N SER A 117 1.63 8.29 8.12
CA SER A 117 0.96 8.58 6.85
C SER A 117 -0.45 8.05 6.87
N SER A 118 -1.32 8.64 6.06
CA SER A 118 -2.69 8.18 5.95
C SER A 118 -3.18 8.27 4.52
N PHE A 119 -4.26 7.55 4.22
CA PHE A 119 -5.01 7.77 3.01
C PHE A 119 -6.52 7.71 3.25
N THR A 120 -7.27 8.37 2.38
CA THR A 120 -8.73 8.28 2.27
C THR A 120 -9.14 8.08 0.81
N ASN A 121 -10.01 7.10 0.58
CA ASN A 121 -10.53 6.73 -0.72
C ASN A 121 -12.05 6.89 -0.78
N THR A 122 -12.55 7.21 -1.96
CA THR A 122 -13.99 7.15 -2.26
C THR A 122 -14.24 6.31 -3.49
N TYR A 123 -15.45 5.73 -3.58
CA TYR A 123 -15.81 4.82 -4.66
C TYR A 123 -17.21 5.12 -5.18
N ASP A 124 -17.43 4.81 -6.45
CA ASP A 124 -18.75 4.82 -7.05
C ASP A 124 -19.59 3.60 -6.60
N GLN A 125 -20.86 3.57 -7.01
CA GLN A 125 -21.77 2.46 -6.73
C GLN A 125 -21.41 1.14 -7.41
N ARG A 126 -20.31 1.06 -8.17
CA ARG A 126 -19.78 -0.15 -8.79
C ARG A 126 -18.42 -0.57 -8.20
N GLY A 127 -17.93 0.16 -7.20
CA GLY A 127 -16.65 -0.09 -6.55
C GLY A 127 -15.44 0.45 -7.33
N LYS A 128 -15.64 1.37 -8.28
CA LYS A 128 -14.53 2.08 -8.93
C LYS A 128 -14.12 3.27 -8.09
N GLN A 129 -12.83 3.42 -7.84
CA GLN A 129 -12.29 4.51 -7.05
C GLN A 129 -12.51 5.84 -7.76
N LEU A 130 -13.08 6.82 -7.06
CA LEU A 130 -13.34 8.18 -7.53
C LEU A 130 -12.27 9.15 -7.04
N THR A 131 -11.82 9.00 -5.79
CA THR A 131 -10.75 9.83 -5.22
C THR A 131 -9.80 9.00 -4.36
N SER A 132 -8.55 9.44 -4.27
CA SER A 132 -7.57 9.06 -3.26
C SER A 132 -6.95 10.34 -2.73
N VAL A 133 -6.80 10.47 -1.42
CA VAL A 133 -5.97 11.50 -0.80
C VAL A 133 -5.02 10.78 0.14
N SER A 134 -3.73 11.05 0.03
CA SER A 134 -2.68 10.56 0.92
C SER A 134 -1.99 11.74 1.57
N GLU A 135 -1.68 11.61 2.86
CA GLU A 135 -1.02 12.63 3.67
C GLU A 135 0.19 12.00 4.36
N PHE A 136 1.29 12.74 4.46
CA PHE A 136 2.54 12.29 5.06
C PHE A 136 3.00 13.31 6.11
N ASP A 137 3.26 12.82 7.30
CA ASP A 137 3.85 13.50 8.45
C ASP A 137 5.14 12.74 8.79
N ASN A 138 6.27 13.22 8.28
CA ASN A 138 7.55 12.51 8.26
C ASN A 138 8.34 12.67 9.57
N ASN A 139 7.82 13.44 10.51
CA ASN A 139 8.40 13.61 11.85
C ASN A 139 7.40 13.28 12.97
N ALA A 140 6.20 12.82 12.61
CA ALA A 140 5.07 12.49 13.47
C ALA A 140 4.72 13.60 14.49
N ASP A 141 4.90 14.87 14.13
CA ASP A 141 4.59 16.01 15.00
C ASP A 141 3.10 16.40 14.97
N GLY A 142 2.31 15.72 14.13
CA GLY A 142 0.88 15.94 13.94
C GLY A 142 0.56 16.98 12.86
N ILE A 143 1.57 17.52 12.17
CA ILE A 143 1.44 18.40 11.03
C ILE A 143 1.78 17.60 9.77
N VAL A 144 0.90 17.66 8.77
CA VAL A 144 1.18 17.05 7.47
C VAL A 144 2.29 17.86 6.80
N ASP A 145 3.33 17.18 6.34
CA ASP A 145 4.43 17.77 5.57
C ASP A 145 4.10 17.83 4.07
N SER A 146 3.39 16.82 3.56
CA SER A 146 3.04 16.75 2.14
C SER A 146 1.74 15.96 1.93
N SER A 147 1.04 16.28 0.85
CA SER A 147 -0.15 15.56 0.44
C SER A 147 -0.15 15.25 -1.05
N TYR A 148 -0.83 14.16 -1.38
CA TYR A 148 -0.97 13.65 -2.73
C TYR A 148 -2.44 13.31 -2.96
N SER A 149 -3.03 13.79 -4.04
CA SER A 149 -4.40 13.45 -4.37
C SER A 149 -4.57 12.94 -5.80
N THR A 150 -5.51 12.02 -5.97
CA THR A 150 -5.94 11.57 -7.29
C THR A 150 -7.44 11.61 -7.43
N THR A 151 -7.91 11.93 -8.63
CA THR A 151 -9.32 11.89 -8.99
C THR A 151 -9.53 11.12 -10.29
N TYR A 152 -10.63 10.38 -10.35
CA TYR A 152 -11.00 9.54 -11.49
C TYR A 152 -12.44 9.79 -11.89
N THR A 153 -12.71 9.75 -13.19
CA THR A 153 -14.08 9.67 -13.69
C THR A 153 -14.21 8.53 -14.68
N TYR A 154 -15.42 7.98 -14.81
CA TYR A 154 -15.69 6.84 -15.67
C TYR A 154 -16.96 7.04 -16.48
N ASP A 155 -17.00 6.42 -17.66
CA ASP A 155 -18.22 6.30 -18.42
C ASP A 155 -19.16 5.22 -17.82
N GLN A 156 -20.36 5.09 -18.40
CA GLN A 156 -21.35 4.12 -17.96
C GLN A 156 -20.94 2.65 -18.13
N ARG A 157 -19.83 2.36 -18.81
CA ARG A 157 -19.26 1.01 -18.97
C ARG A 157 -18.05 0.79 -18.10
N GLY A 158 -17.57 1.84 -17.43
CA GLY A 158 -16.42 1.78 -16.56
C GLY A 158 -15.10 2.12 -17.26
N ASN A 159 -15.10 2.64 -18.48
CA ASN A 159 -13.86 3.14 -19.07
C ASN A 159 -13.49 4.45 -18.38
N GLN A 160 -12.22 4.64 -18.02
CA GLN A 160 -11.73 5.83 -17.33
C GLN A 160 -11.70 7.02 -18.28
N LEU A 161 -12.55 8.01 -18.04
CA LEU A 161 -12.62 9.22 -18.87
C LEU A 161 -11.56 10.24 -18.47
N THR A 162 -11.35 10.41 -17.17
CA THR A 162 -10.32 11.32 -16.65
C THR A 162 -9.58 10.68 -15.51
N TYR A 163 -8.31 11.06 -15.40
CA TYR A 163 -7.48 10.86 -14.24
C TYR A 163 -6.70 12.15 -14.00
N ALA A 164 -6.63 12.60 -12.77
CA ALA A 164 -5.76 13.70 -12.38
C ALA A 164 -5.04 13.34 -11.08
N SER A 165 -3.80 13.81 -10.98
CA SER A 165 -2.90 13.60 -9.88
C SER A 165 -2.30 14.94 -9.49
N GLU A 166 -2.40 15.31 -8.23
CA GLU A 166 -1.98 16.62 -7.71
C GLU A 166 -1.06 16.39 -6.50
N PHE A 167 0.05 17.13 -6.44
CA PHE A 167 1.03 17.09 -5.35
C PHE A 167 1.06 18.44 -4.66
N ASP A 168 1.08 18.41 -3.33
CA ASP A 168 1.27 19.54 -2.44
C ASP A 168 2.40 19.13 -1.49
N ASP A 169 3.63 19.45 -1.88
CA ASP A 169 4.87 18.97 -1.28
C ASP A 169 5.16 19.59 0.09
N ASN A 170 4.42 20.65 0.45
CA ASN A 170 4.55 21.36 1.73
C ASN A 170 3.24 21.40 2.55
N ALA A 171 2.20 20.72 2.06
CA ALA A 171 0.86 20.66 2.65
C ALA A 171 0.23 22.04 2.96
N ASP A 172 0.56 23.06 2.17
CA ASP A 172 0.05 24.43 2.37
C ASP A 172 -1.30 24.70 1.68
N GLY A 173 -1.79 23.70 0.93
CA GLY A 173 -3.04 23.74 0.18
C GLY A 173 -2.91 24.30 -1.23
N ASN A 174 -1.72 24.72 -1.65
CA ASN A 174 -1.41 25.02 -3.05
C ASN A 174 -0.82 23.77 -3.70
N ILE A 175 -1.24 23.48 -4.93
CA ILE A 175 -0.68 22.38 -5.69
C ILE A 175 0.65 22.85 -6.28
N ASP A 176 1.71 22.09 -6.03
CA ASP A 176 3.05 22.33 -6.58
C ASP A 176 3.20 21.72 -7.98
N SER A 177 2.51 20.61 -8.25
CA SER A 177 2.50 20.01 -9.59
C SER A 177 1.26 19.15 -9.82
N ARG A 178 0.92 19.01 -11.10
CA ARG A 178 -0.23 18.21 -11.53
C ARG A 178 0.04 17.52 -12.84
N PHE A 179 -0.34 16.24 -12.92
CA PHE A 179 -0.60 15.59 -14.21
C PHE A 179 -2.04 15.18 -14.35
N SER A 180 -2.50 15.13 -15.60
CA SER A 180 -3.81 14.58 -15.91
C SER A 180 -3.82 13.79 -17.21
N THR A 181 -4.80 12.91 -17.33
CA THR A 181 -5.09 12.17 -18.55
C THR A 181 -6.57 12.25 -18.84
N THR A 182 -6.94 12.60 -20.07
CA THR A 182 -8.32 12.53 -20.55
C THR A 182 -8.40 11.56 -21.73
N SER A 183 -9.27 10.57 -21.62
CA SER A 183 -9.47 9.54 -22.64
C SER A 183 -10.90 9.50 -23.17
N THR A 184 -11.05 9.12 -24.44
CA THR A 184 -12.35 8.83 -25.06
C THR A 184 -12.36 7.42 -25.62
N TYR A 185 -13.55 6.82 -25.68
CA TYR A 185 -13.70 5.42 -26.07
C TYR A 185 -14.81 5.24 -27.11
N ASP A 186 -14.64 4.23 -27.95
CA ASP A 186 -15.68 3.80 -28.86
C ASP A 186 -16.76 2.97 -28.14
N ARG A 187 -17.75 2.51 -28.92
CA ARG A 187 -18.85 1.69 -28.36
C ARG A 187 -18.43 0.28 -27.92
N ARG A 188 -17.17 -0.11 -28.04
CA ARG A 188 -16.65 -1.40 -27.57
C ARG A 188 -15.61 -1.23 -26.46
N GLY A 189 -15.31 0.00 -26.05
CA GLY A 189 -14.29 0.30 -25.05
C GLY A 189 -12.88 0.38 -25.63
N ASN A 190 -12.72 0.50 -26.94
CA ASN A 190 -11.42 0.81 -27.52
C ASN A 190 -11.14 2.30 -27.34
N GLU A 191 -9.96 2.64 -26.81
CA GLU A 191 -9.55 4.04 -26.58
C GLU A 191 -9.29 4.76 -27.90
N LEU A 192 -10.13 5.75 -28.22
CA LEU A 192 -10.04 6.55 -29.44
C LEU A 192 -9.05 7.69 -29.32
N THR A 193 -9.03 8.36 -28.16
CA THR A 193 -8.10 9.44 -27.90
C THR A 193 -7.61 9.34 -26.47
N SER A 194 -6.36 9.74 -26.24
CA SER A 194 -5.80 10.00 -24.91
C SER A 194 -5.00 11.28 -24.97
N VAL A 195 -5.17 12.16 -24.01
CA VAL A 195 -4.40 13.40 -23.85
C VAL A 195 -3.80 13.37 -22.46
N PHE A 196 -2.48 13.39 -22.37
CA PHE A 196 -1.71 13.53 -21.14
C PHE A 196 -1.20 14.97 -21.03
N GLU A 197 -1.37 15.59 -19.87
CA GLU A 197 -0.93 16.94 -19.58
C GLU A 197 -0.14 16.96 -18.29
N HIS A 198 0.92 17.77 -18.26
CA HIS A 198 1.72 18.06 -17.08
C HIS A 198 1.81 19.56 -16.86
N ASP A 199 1.62 19.96 -15.61
CA ASP A 199 1.82 21.30 -15.05
C ASP A 199 2.86 21.09 -13.94
N ASP A 200 4.10 21.51 -14.22
CA ASP A 200 5.28 21.24 -13.41
C ASP A 200 5.37 22.17 -12.19
N ASP A 201 4.70 23.33 -12.22
CA ASP A 201 4.78 24.35 -11.17
C ASP A 201 3.44 24.70 -10.49
N GLY A 202 2.36 24.02 -10.90
CA GLY A 202 1.05 24.11 -10.28
C GLY A 202 0.34 25.44 -10.52
N ASP A 203 0.79 26.24 -11.49
CA ASP A 203 0.19 27.55 -11.79
C ASP A 203 -1.13 27.45 -12.59
N GLY A 204 -1.50 26.23 -12.99
CA GLY A 204 -2.70 25.91 -13.77
C GLY A 204 -2.49 26.00 -15.28
N ILE A 205 -1.27 26.25 -15.75
CA ILE A 205 -0.87 26.27 -17.16
C ILE A 205 -0.12 24.97 -17.46
N VAL A 206 -0.58 24.29 -18.51
CA VAL A 206 0.07 23.04 -18.96
C VAL A 206 1.43 23.36 -19.59
N ASP A 207 2.50 22.88 -18.96
CA ASP A 207 3.87 22.94 -19.46
C ASP A 207 4.15 21.96 -20.58
N SER A 208 3.61 20.74 -20.47
CA SER A 208 3.77 19.71 -21.50
C SER A 208 2.49 18.94 -21.74
N ARG A 209 2.24 18.65 -23.02
CA ARG A 209 1.09 17.85 -23.44
C ARG A 209 1.55 16.84 -24.47
N SER A 210 1.15 15.60 -24.26
CA SER A 210 1.18 14.59 -25.32
C SER A 210 -0.22 14.08 -25.60
N SER A 211 -0.49 13.68 -26.83
CA SER A 211 -1.77 13.09 -27.19
C SER A 211 -1.60 11.92 -28.12
N THR A 212 -2.54 10.98 -28.08
CA THR A 212 -2.63 9.87 -29.02
C THR A 212 -4.04 9.78 -29.57
N THR A 213 -4.16 9.60 -30.88
CA THR A 213 -5.43 9.29 -31.56
C THR A 213 -5.34 7.96 -32.28
N ASN A 214 -6.27 7.07 -31.95
CA ASN A 214 -6.34 5.70 -32.46
C ASN A 214 -7.56 5.49 -33.36
N THR A 215 -7.39 4.62 -34.36
CA THR A 215 -8.52 4.08 -35.14
C THR A 215 -8.48 2.56 -35.11
N TYR A 216 -9.66 1.94 -35.19
CA TYR A 216 -9.81 0.49 -35.10
C TYR A 216 -10.68 -0.05 -36.22
N ASP A 217 -10.46 -1.30 -36.57
CA ASP A 217 -11.33 -2.03 -37.48
C ASP A 217 -12.61 -2.51 -36.76
N ARG A 218 -13.50 -3.16 -37.52
CA ARG A 218 -14.74 -3.73 -36.98
C ARG A 218 -14.54 -4.94 -36.07
N ARG A 219 -13.32 -5.42 -35.86
CA ARG A 219 -12.99 -6.48 -34.90
C ARG A 219 -12.29 -5.93 -33.66
N GLY A 220 -11.98 -4.64 -33.62
CA GLY A 220 -11.25 -4.01 -32.51
C GLY A 220 -9.73 -4.06 -32.68
N ASN A 221 -9.23 -4.43 -33.86
CA ASN A 221 -7.80 -4.35 -34.13
C ASN A 221 -7.41 -2.91 -34.43
N LEU A 222 -6.32 -2.43 -33.83
CA LEU A 222 -5.78 -1.11 -34.09
C LEU A 222 -5.34 -1.01 -35.56
N LEU A 223 -5.79 0.06 -36.24
CA LEU A 223 -5.44 0.38 -37.63
C LEU A 223 -4.37 1.47 -37.69
N THR A 224 -4.54 2.53 -36.91
CA THR A 224 -3.60 3.65 -36.82
C THR A 224 -3.52 4.15 -35.39
N GLY A 225 -2.33 4.52 -34.93
CA GLY A 225 -2.11 5.34 -33.74
C GLY A 225 -1.20 6.50 -34.11
N ILE A 226 -1.64 7.73 -33.87
CA ILE A 226 -0.87 8.94 -34.12
C ILE A 226 -0.62 9.58 -32.78
N SER A 227 0.66 9.81 -32.43
CA SER A 227 1.04 10.48 -31.19
C SER A 227 1.70 11.83 -31.48
N GLU A 228 1.37 12.82 -30.66
CA GLU A 228 1.93 14.18 -30.68
C GLU A 228 2.52 14.48 -29.28
N PHE A 229 3.63 15.22 -29.24
CA PHE A 229 4.40 15.56 -28.03
C PHE A 229 4.84 17.01 -28.08
#